data_AF-A0A7W0H2Z5-F1
#
_entry.id   AF-A0A7W0H2Z5-F1
#
_cell.length_a   1.000
_cell.length_b   1.000
_cell.length_c   1.000
_cell.angle_alpha   90.00
_cell.angle_beta   90.00
_cell.angle_gamma   90.00
#
_symmetry.space_group_name_H-M   'P 1'
#
loop_
_entity.id
_entity.type
_entity.pdbx_description
1 polymer ?
#
loop_
_entity_poly.entity_id
_entity_poly.type
_entity_poly.pdbx_seq_one_letter_code
_entity_poly.pdbx_strand_id
1 'polypeptide(L)'
;MTRRRIAASTAGVDKAVYAYAREDTAWWEGELGRPLEYGTFGENLTLEGIDVSGALVGERWRAGSTLLEVSEPRLPCWKLGVKMGDPGFLKRFAKALRPGAYLRVIEEGELEAGDSIDLVERPDHDVSVRLIAEAVLGDHALAPRLLAASALSAEYRRWAERAAA
;
A
#
# COMPACT_ATOMS: atom_id res chain seq x y z
N MET A 1 -17.69 -17.68 -11.36
CA MET A 1 -16.80 -16.57 -10.99
C MET A 1 -15.46 -16.82 -11.68
N THR A 2 -14.76 -15.77 -12.13
CA THR A 2 -13.58 -15.92 -13.00
C THR A 2 -12.32 -15.57 -12.21
N ARG A 3 -11.44 -16.55 -11.98
CA ARG A 3 -10.10 -16.33 -11.42
C ARG A 3 -9.29 -15.41 -12.32
N ARG A 4 -8.54 -14.49 -11.71
CA ARG A 4 -7.65 -13.57 -12.44
C ARG A 4 -6.22 -14.00 -12.19
N ARG A 5 -5.47 -14.18 -13.29
CA ARG A 5 -4.03 -14.38 -13.20
C ARG A 5 -3.37 -13.06 -12.81
N ILE A 6 -2.58 -13.10 -11.74
CA ILE A 6 -1.72 -12.00 -11.31
C ILE A 6 -0.30 -12.35 -11.72
N ALA A 7 0.24 -11.54 -12.61
CA ALA A 7 1.60 -11.62 -13.12
C ALA A 7 2.35 -10.34 -12.77
N ALA A 8 3.68 -10.37 -12.87
CA ALA A 8 4.49 -9.18 -12.70
C ALA A 8 4.02 -8.07 -13.67
N SER A 9 3.76 -6.87 -13.14
CA SER A 9 3.22 -5.76 -13.95
C SER A 9 4.32 -4.94 -14.62
N THR A 10 3.96 -4.20 -15.67
CA THR A 10 4.85 -3.23 -16.33
C THR A 10 5.03 -1.92 -15.54
N ALA A 11 4.28 -1.70 -14.45
CA ALA A 11 4.39 -0.50 -13.60
C ALA A 11 5.63 -0.49 -12.69
N GLY A 12 6.48 -1.52 -12.79
CA GLY A 12 7.67 -1.73 -11.97
C GLY A 12 7.45 -2.87 -10.96
N VAL A 13 8.53 -3.59 -10.63
CA VAL A 13 8.50 -4.78 -9.75
C VAL A 13 7.86 -4.44 -8.40
N ASP A 14 8.17 -3.27 -7.84
CA ASP A 14 7.68 -2.80 -6.55
C ASP A 14 6.19 -2.40 -6.53
N LYS A 15 5.58 -2.06 -7.68
CA LYS A 15 4.23 -1.46 -7.76
C LYS A 15 3.25 -2.33 -8.56
N ALA A 16 3.39 -3.65 -8.48
CA ALA A 16 2.66 -4.58 -9.34
C ALA A 16 1.16 -4.66 -9.02
N VAL A 17 0.81 -4.65 -7.74
CA VAL A 17 -0.58 -4.71 -7.24
C VAL A 17 -0.75 -3.64 -6.18
N TYR A 18 -1.85 -2.88 -6.21
CA TYR A 18 -2.20 -1.95 -5.15
C TYR A 18 -3.33 -2.52 -4.29
N ALA A 19 -3.11 -2.62 -2.98
CA ALA A 19 -4.07 -3.07 -1.98
C ALA A 19 -4.55 -1.92 -1.10
N TYR A 20 -5.83 -1.94 -0.74
CA TYR A 20 -6.45 -0.99 0.19
C TYR A 20 -7.40 -1.70 1.15
N ALA A 21 -7.40 -1.28 2.42
CA ALA A 21 -8.27 -1.88 3.44
C ALA A 21 -9.70 -1.35 3.30
N ARG A 22 -10.71 -2.23 3.45
CA ARG A 22 -12.12 -1.82 3.48
C ARG A 22 -12.41 -0.93 4.67
N GLU A 23 -11.72 -1.14 5.77
CA GLU A 23 -11.78 -0.34 7.00
C GLU A 23 -11.28 1.09 6.77
N ASP A 24 -10.21 1.26 6.00
CA ASP A 24 -9.71 2.59 5.60
C ASP A 24 -10.72 3.28 4.68
N THR A 25 -11.34 2.55 3.75
CA THR A 25 -12.43 3.08 2.91
C THR A 25 -13.64 3.49 3.74
N ALA A 26 -14.07 2.67 4.70
CA ALA A 26 -15.20 2.98 5.59
C ALA A 26 -14.93 4.22 6.45
N TRP A 27 -13.70 4.40 6.91
CA TRP A 27 -13.29 5.63 7.58
C TRP A 27 -13.43 6.85 6.66
N TRP A 28 -12.98 6.75 5.40
CA TRP A 28 -13.16 7.81 4.41
C TRP A 28 -14.63 8.11 4.07
N GLU A 29 -15.49 7.08 4.03
CA GLU A 29 -16.93 7.27 3.83
C GLU A 29 -17.53 8.15 4.93
N GLY A 30 -17.09 7.97 6.18
CA GLY A 30 -17.43 8.84 7.30
C GLY A 30 -16.93 10.27 7.12
N GLU A 31 -15.65 10.44 6.78
CA GLU A 31 -15.03 11.77 6.56
C GLU A 31 -15.61 12.53 5.36
N LEU A 32 -16.12 11.81 4.36
CA LEU A 32 -16.69 12.39 3.14
C LEU A 32 -18.21 12.49 3.17
N GLY A 33 -18.88 11.84 4.12
CA GLY A 33 -20.34 11.79 4.22
C GLY A 33 -21.01 11.11 3.02
N ARG A 34 -20.31 10.19 2.33
CA ARG A 34 -20.85 9.46 1.17
C ARG A 34 -20.20 8.08 1.03
N PRO A 35 -20.91 7.08 0.46
CA PRO A 35 -20.32 5.78 0.18
C PRO A 35 -19.22 5.88 -0.89
N LEU A 36 -18.25 4.97 -0.83
CA LEU A 36 -17.17 4.84 -1.79
C LEU A 36 -17.16 3.41 -2.35
N GLU A 37 -17.10 3.31 -3.68
CA GLU A 37 -17.05 2.01 -4.36
C GLU A 37 -15.66 1.36 -4.26
N TYR A 38 -15.59 0.05 -4.43
CA TYR A 38 -14.32 -0.65 -4.64
C TYR A 38 -13.56 -0.07 -5.83
N GLY A 39 -12.24 0.08 -5.71
CA GLY A 39 -11.40 0.72 -6.72
C GLY A 39 -11.41 2.25 -6.66
N THR A 40 -12.08 2.87 -5.67
CA THR A 40 -12.12 4.34 -5.55
C THR A 40 -10.71 4.92 -5.47
N PHE A 41 -9.79 4.30 -4.73
CA PHE A 41 -8.42 4.79 -4.60
C PHE A 41 -7.50 4.31 -5.74
N GLY A 42 -8.03 3.46 -6.62
CA GLY A 42 -7.33 2.85 -7.74
C GLY A 42 -6.69 1.50 -7.40
N GLU A 43 -7.13 0.90 -6.29
CA GLU A 43 -6.69 -0.40 -5.81
C GLU A 43 -7.15 -1.53 -6.72
N ASN A 44 -6.27 -2.52 -6.85
CA ASN A 44 -6.57 -3.79 -7.53
C ASN A 44 -7.22 -4.77 -6.56
N LEU A 45 -6.82 -4.73 -5.28
CA LEU A 45 -7.32 -5.56 -4.21
C LEU A 45 -7.92 -4.68 -3.11
N THR A 46 -9.18 -4.92 -2.78
CA THR A 46 -9.75 -4.44 -1.52
C THR A 46 -9.70 -5.59 -0.54
N LEU A 47 -9.04 -5.39 0.60
CA LEU A 47 -8.87 -6.40 1.65
C LEU A 47 -9.72 -6.04 2.87
N GLU A 48 -10.12 -7.04 3.64
CA GLU A 48 -10.87 -6.87 4.88
C GLU A 48 -10.18 -7.70 5.98
N GLY A 49 -10.16 -7.19 7.21
CA GLY A 49 -9.51 -7.81 8.37
C GLY A 49 -8.00 -7.65 8.42
N ILE A 50 -7.41 -6.86 7.51
CA ILE A 50 -5.96 -6.65 7.40
C ILE A 50 -5.65 -5.16 7.48
N ASP A 51 -4.76 -4.76 8.40
CA ASP A 51 -4.22 -3.39 8.45
C ASP A 51 -3.20 -3.19 7.31
N VAL A 52 -3.70 -2.94 6.10
CA VAL A 52 -2.88 -2.79 4.89
C VAL A 52 -1.92 -1.61 5.02
N SER A 53 -2.38 -0.49 5.60
CA SER A 53 -1.56 0.69 5.82
C SER A 53 -0.48 0.45 6.88
N GLY A 54 -0.76 -0.36 7.91
CA GLY A 54 0.17 -0.74 8.97
C GLY A 54 1.07 -1.94 8.66
N ALA A 55 0.88 -2.61 7.52
CA ALA A 55 1.68 -3.75 7.11
C ALA A 55 3.17 -3.41 7.02
N LEU A 56 4.03 -4.34 7.45
CA LEU A 56 5.47 -4.16 7.38
C LEU A 56 6.00 -4.42 5.97
N VAL A 57 6.95 -3.60 5.54
CA VAL A 57 7.61 -3.80 4.25
C VAL A 57 8.37 -5.12 4.24
N GLY A 58 8.10 -5.98 3.26
CA GLY A 58 8.63 -7.35 3.21
C GLY A 58 7.71 -8.41 3.82
N GLU A 59 6.56 -8.04 4.40
CA GLU A 59 5.53 -9.05 4.71
C GLU A 59 5.11 -9.79 3.45
N ARG A 60 4.97 -11.12 3.56
CA ARG A 60 4.53 -11.97 2.45
C ARG A 60 3.15 -12.54 2.72
N TRP A 61 2.27 -12.34 1.76
CA TRP A 61 0.87 -12.72 1.84
C TRP A 61 0.54 -13.70 0.73
N ARG A 62 -0.09 -14.83 1.08
CA ARG A 62 -0.63 -15.76 0.11
C ARG A 62 -2.09 -15.44 -0.17
N ALA A 63 -2.42 -15.25 -1.44
CA ALA A 63 -3.75 -14.95 -1.93
C ALA A 63 -4.08 -15.92 -3.08
N GLY A 64 -4.97 -16.88 -2.86
CA GLY A 64 -5.13 -17.99 -3.79
C GLY A 64 -3.79 -18.72 -4.01
N SER A 65 -3.32 -18.81 -5.26
CA SER A 65 -1.99 -19.37 -5.56
C SER A 65 -0.88 -18.32 -5.72
N THR A 66 -1.20 -17.03 -5.61
CA THR A 66 -0.22 -15.93 -5.74
C THR A 66 0.48 -15.65 -4.40
N LEU A 67 1.80 -15.45 -4.44
CA LEU A 67 2.55 -14.89 -3.32
C LEU A 67 2.84 -13.41 -3.58
N LEU A 68 2.36 -12.56 -2.69
CA LEU A 68 2.55 -11.11 -2.73
C LEU A 68 3.50 -10.68 -1.62
N GLU A 69 4.28 -9.63 -1.84
CA GLU A 69 5.15 -9.03 -0.82
C GLU A 69 4.92 -7.53 -0.71
N VAL A 70 4.71 -7.03 0.49
CA VAL A 70 4.48 -5.60 0.77
C VAL A 70 5.73 -4.79 0.43
N SER A 71 5.60 -3.77 -0.40
CA SER A 71 6.74 -2.98 -0.86
C SER A 71 6.78 -1.57 -0.29
N GLU A 72 5.72 -0.79 -0.50
CA GLU A 72 5.75 0.66 -0.28
C GLU A 72 4.36 1.33 -0.31
N PRO A 73 4.22 2.57 0.20
CA PRO A 73 2.92 3.25 0.22
C PRO A 73 2.55 3.81 -1.14
N ARG A 74 1.23 4.01 -1.33
CA ARG A 74 0.74 4.94 -2.32
C ARG A 74 0.76 6.36 -1.78
N LEU A 75 1.60 7.21 -2.37
CA LEU A 75 1.55 8.65 -2.11
C LEU A 75 0.44 9.32 -2.93
N PRO A 76 -0.24 10.34 -2.36
CA PRO A 76 -1.31 11.04 -3.05
C PRO A 76 -0.78 11.80 -4.28
N CYS A 77 -1.51 11.74 -5.40
CA CYS A 77 -1.18 12.45 -6.63
C CYS A 77 -2.36 13.34 -7.08
N TRP A 78 -2.10 14.30 -7.97
CA TRP A 78 -3.11 15.27 -8.42
C TRP A 78 -4.37 14.61 -9.01
N LYS A 79 -4.21 13.45 -9.69
CA LYS A 79 -5.34 12.68 -10.26
C LYS A 79 -6.32 12.20 -9.18
N LEU A 80 -5.83 11.91 -7.97
CA LEU A 80 -6.68 11.52 -6.85
C LEU A 80 -7.57 12.68 -6.43
N GLY A 81 -7.04 13.90 -6.35
CA GLY A 81 -7.84 15.10 -6.05
C GLY A 81 -8.94 15.33 -7.08
N VAL A 82 -8.62 15.17 -8.37
CA VAL A 82 -9.62 15.25 -9.46
C VAL A 82 -10.69 14.17 -9.30
N LYS A 83 -10.29 12.91 -9.06
CA LYS A 83 -11.24 11.80 -8.86
C LYS A 83 -12.16 12.02 -7.65
N MET A 84 -11.65 12.62 -6.59
CA MET A 84 -12.42 12.88 -5.37
C MET A 84 -13.27 14.14 -5.44
N GLY A 85 -13.10 14.97 -6.48
CA GLY A 85 -13.83 16.23 -6.64
C GLY A 85 -13.50 17.28 -5.59
N ASP A 86 -12.35 17.15 -4.91
CA ASP A 86 -11.94 18.01 -3.81
C ASP A 86 -10.46 18.43 -3.98
N PRO A 87 -10.19 19.72 -4.26
CA PRO A 87 -8.82 20.25 -4.37
C PRO A 87 -7.98 20.09 -3.09
N GLY A 88 -8.63 20.04 -1.91
CA GLY A 88 -7.99 19.83 -0.62
C GLY A 88 -7.70 18.36 -0.28
N PHE A 89 -8.18 17.43 -1.11
CA PHE A 89 -8.15 16.00 -0.78
C PHE A 89 -6.74 15.45 -0.61
N LEU A 90 -5.76 15.93 -1.41
CA LEU A 90 -4.37 15.48 -1.29
C LEU A 90 -3.80 15.74 0.11
N LYS A 91 -4.07 16.93 0.68
CA LYS A 91 -3.61 17.29 2.03
C LYS A 91 -4.30 16.45 3.08
N ARG A 92 -5.61 16.22 2.93
CA ARG A 92 -6.38 15.34 3.82
C ARG A 92 -5.85 13.91 3.78
N PHE A 93 -5.59 13.38 2.59
CA PHE A 93 -5.08 12.03 2.39
C PHE A 93 -3.69 11.86 3.00
N ALA A 94 -2.79 12.82 2.76
CA ALA A 94 -1.47 12.84 3.38
C ALA A 94 -1.55 12.86 4.91
N LYS A 95 -2.45 13.68 5.48
CA LYS A 95 -2.64 13.79 6.93
C LYS A 95 -3.26 12.53 7.55
N ALA A 96 -4.14 11.84 6.82
CA ALA A 96 -4.83 10.65 7.33
C ALA A 96 -3.87 9.46 7.52
N LEU A 97 -2.73 9.41 6.81
CA LEU A 97 -1.75 8.32 6.88
C LEU A 97 -2.38 6.93 6.70
N ARG A 98 -3.35 6.84 5.77
CA ARG A 98 -4.01 5.62 5.29
C ARG A 98 -3.68 5.35 3.81
N PRO A 99 -2.41 5.12 3.46
CA PRO A 99 -1.99 5.02 2.05
C PRO A 99 -2.40 3.72 1.38
N GLY A 100 -2.78 2.67 2.12
CA GLY A 100 -2.74 1.30 1.61
C GLY A 100 -1.31 0.89 1.23
N ALA A 101 -1.16 -0.21 0.48
CA ALA A 101 0.15 -0.77 0.16
C ALA A 101 0.25 -1.20 -1.29
N TYR A 102 1.35 -0.84 -1.94
CA TYR A 102 1.80 -1.55 -3.14
C TYR A 102 2.43 -2.89 -2.74
N LEU A 103 2.26 -3.87 -3.61
CA LEU A 103 2.73 -5.23 -3.44
C LEU A 103 3.51 -5.67 -4.69
N ARG A 104 4.61 -6.39 -4.45
CA ARG A 104 5.33 -7.18 -5.45
C ARG A 104 4.61 -8.50 -5.67
N VAL A 105 4.76 -9.07 -6.86
CA VAL A 105 4.40 -10.47 -7.13
C VAL A 105 5.67 -11.30 -7.01
N ILE A 106 5.78 -12.09 -5.95
CA ILE A 106 6.92 -12.99 -5.71
C ILE A 106 6.73 -14.30 -6.46
N GLU A 107 5.50 -14.83 -6.43
CA GLU A 107 5.09 -16.01 -7.21
C GLU A 107 3.83 -15.64 -8.00
N GLU A 108 3.90 -15.76 -9.32
CA GLU A 108 2.72 -15.62 -10.16
C GLU A 108 1.69 -16.69 -9.82
N GLY A 109 0.42 -16.34 -9.94
CA GLY A 109 -0.65 -17.28 -9.68
C GLY A 109 -2.00 -16.71 -10.07
N GLU A 110 -3.03 -17.29 -9.49
CA GLU A 110 -4.41 -16.90 -9.69
C GLU A 110 -5.09 -16.67 -8.35
N LEU A 111 -5.89 -15.61 -8.31
CA LEU A 111 -6.76 -15.31 -7.19
C LEU A 111 -8.13 -14.85 -7.69
N GLU A 112 -9.14 -15.00 -6.84
CA GLU A 112 -10.49 -14.50 -7.06
C GLU A 112 -11.04 -13.77 -5.82
N ALA A 113 -12.09 -12.99 -6.04
CA ALA A 113 -12.80 -12.34 -4.94
C ALA A 113 -13.35 -13.39 -3.98
N GLY A 114 -13.07 -13.22 -2.68
CA GLY A 114 -13.44 -14.17 -1.63
C GLY A 114 -12.33 -15.13 -1.23
N ASP A 115 -11.20 -15.19 -1.95
CA ASP A 115 -10.01 -15.90 -1.47
C ASP A 115 -9.51 -15.27 -0.16
N SER A 116 -9.08 -16.12 0.78
CA SER A 116 -8.43 -15.67 2.01
C SER A 116 -7.02 -15.12 1.73
N ILE A 117 -6.55 -14.28 2.64
CA ILE A 117 -5.17 -13.78 2.64
C ILE A 117 -4.47 -14.33 3.89
N ASP A 118 -3.44 -15.15 3.67
CA ASP A 118 -2.66 -15.74 4.74
C ASP A 118 -1.31 -15.03 4.86
N LEU A 119 -0.96 -14.56 6.06
CA LEU A 119 0.37 -14.04 6.36
C LEU A 119 1.36 -15.21 6.44
N VAL A 120 2.24 -15.31 5.45
CA VAL A 120 3.24 -16.39 5.33
C VAL A 120 4.54 -16.02 6.02
N GLU A 121 4.96 -14.76 5.87
CA GLU A 121 6.23 -14.28 6.41
C GLU A 121 6.05 -12.86 6.94
N ARG A 122 6.59 -12.61 8.13
CA ARG A 122 6.65 -11.28 8.73
C ARG A 122 8.11 -10.94 9.04
N PRO A 123 8.65 -9.83 8.53
CA PRO A 123 10.05 -9.45 8.73
C PRO A 123 10.30 -8.97 10.16
N ASP A 124 11.56 -9.08 10.60
CA ASP A 124 12.03 -8.63 11.92
C ASP A 124 12.46 -7.16 11.92
N HIS A 125 11.49 -6.26 11.72
CA HIS A 125 11.64 -4.81 11.88
C HIS A 125 10.27 -4.15 12.04
N ASP A 126 10.22 -2.86 12.38
CA ASP A 126 8.98 -2.10 12.59
C ASP A 126 8.62 -1.16 11.42
N VAL A 127 9.35 -1.24 10.30
CA VAL A 127 9.11 -0.39 9.13
C VAL A 127 7.81 -0.77 8.42
N SER A 128 6.75 -0.04 8.75
CA SER A 128 5.45 -0.14 8.09
C SER A 128 5.34 0.75 6.86
N VAL A 129 4.37 0.44 6.02
CA VAL A 129 3.99 1.27 4.87
C VAL A 129 3.54 2.67 5.32
N ARG A 130 2.79 2.76 6.44
CA ARG A 130 2.42 4.02 7.08
C ARG A 130 3.65 4.82 7.53
N LEU A 131 4.67 4.17 8.11
CA LEU A 131 5.90 4.85 8.53
C LEU A 131 6.63 5.50 7.35
N ILE A 132 6.68 4.82 6.20
CA ILE A 132 7.26 5.40 4.98
C ILE A 132 6.47 6.64 4.54
N ALA A 133 5.13 6.56 4.53
CA ALA A 133 4.29 7.69 4.14
C ALA A 133 4.47 8.88 5.09
N GLU A 134 4.52 8.63 6.40
CA GLU A 134 4.78 9.65 7.42
C GLU A 134 6.15 10.30 7.24
N ALA A 135 7.19 9.49 7.02
CA ALA A 135 8.55 9.97 6.81
C ALA A 135 8.65 10.87 5.57
N VAL A 136 7.94 10.55 4.50
CA VAL A 136 8.05 11.26 3.21
C VAL A 136 7.17 12.52 3.18
N LEU A 137 5.95 12.43 3.72
CA LEU A 137 4.94 13.49 3.64
C LEU A 137 4.99 14.46 4.82
N GLY A 138 5.65 14.09 5.92
CA GLY A 138 5.65 14.84 7.17
C GLY A 138 7.04 14.93 7.80
N ASP A 139 7.42 13.91 8.56
CA ASP A 139 8.60 13.95 9.42
C ASP A 139 9.81 13.25 8.79
N HIS A 140 10.63 14.02 8.07
CA HIS A 140 11.81 13.50 7.38
C HIS A 140 12.88 12.97 8.35
N ALA A 141 12.81 13.30 9.65
CA ALA A 141 13.73 12.75 10.66
C ALA A 141 13.54 11.23 10.86
N LEU A 142 12.42 10.67 10.39
CA LEU A 142 12.16 9.23 10.41
C LEU A 142 12.93 8.47 9.31
N ALA A 143 13.52 9.16 8.32
CA ALA A 143 14.15 8.53 7.17
C ALA A 143 15.20 7.45 7.52
N PRO A 144 16.13 7.63 8.48
CA PRO A 144 17.10 6.60 8.82
C PRO A 144 16.47 5.28 9.29
N ARG A 145 15.29 5.34 9.94
CA ARG A 145 14.58 4.14 10.42
C ARG A 145 14.16 3.23 9.26
N LEU A 146 13.85 3.80 8.10
CA LEU A 146 13.39 3.03 6.95
C LEU A 146 14.47 2.05 6.46
N LEU A 147 15.76 2.37 6.67
CA LEU A 147 16.88 1.54 6.22
C LEU A 147 16.98 0.19 6.95
N ALA A 148 16.26 0.01 8.05
CA ALA A 148 16.13 -1.28 8.73
C ALA A 148 15.40 -2.34 7.87
N ALA A 149 14.53 -1.92 6.94
CA ALA A 149 13.88 -2.82 6.01
C ALA A 149 14.81 -3.19 4.85
N SER A 150 15.25 -4.45 4.80
CA SER A 150 16.02 -4.99 3.67
C SER A 150 15.19 -4.98 2.38
N ALA A 151 13.88 -5.28 2.49
CA ALA A 151 12.92 -5.31 1.39
C ALA A 151 12.40 -3.93 0.95
N LEU A 152 12.94 -2.84 1.49
CA LEU A 152 12.59 -1.48 1.07
C LEU A 152 12.80 -1.30 -0.44
N SER A 153 11.84 -0.68 -1.12
CA SER A 153 11.97 -0.40 -2.55
C SER A 153 13.22 0.43 -2.84
N ALA A 154 13.78 0.25 -4.03
CA ALA A 154 15.00 0.96 -4.41
C ALA A 154 14.80 2.49 -4.43
N GLU A 155 13.57 2.94 -4.71
CA GLU A 155 13.17 4.35 -4.65
C GLU A 155 13.29 4.90 -3.22
N TYR A 156 12.62 4.27 -2.25
CA TYR A 156 12.62 4.73 -0.86
C TYR A 156 13.95 4.51 -0.15
N ARG A 157 14.72 3.47 -0.51
CA ARG A 157 16.09 3.28 -0.02
C ARG A 157 16.97 4.47 -0.39
N ARG A 158 17.02 4.82 -1.67
CA ARG A 158 17.80 5.97 -2.14
C ARG A 158 17.32 7.29 -1.54
N TRP A 159 16.01 7.44 -1.34
CA TRP A 159 15.46 8.63 -0.68
C TRP A 159 15.92 8.72 0.79
N ALA A 160 15.79 7.62 1.54
CA ALA A 160 16.16 7.56 2.95
C ALA A 160 17.66 7.80 3.18
N GLU A 161 18.52 7.21 2.33
CA GLU A 161 19.97 7.45 2.37
C GLU A 161 20.34 8.92 2.15
N ARG A 162 19.65 9.62 1.24
CA ARG A 162 19.87 11.06 1.01
C ARG A 162 19.34 11.94 2.14
N ALA A 163 18.21 11.57 2.74
CA ALA A 163 17.62 12.32 3.83
C ALA A 163 18.37 12.12 5.17
N ALA A 164 19.11 11.02 5.31
CA ALA A 164 19.93 10.70 6.48
C ALA A 164 21.36 11.27 6.43
N ALA A 165 21.79 11.79 5.28
CA ALA A 165 23.12 12.39 5.06
C ALA A 165 23.13 13.87 5.40
#